data_AF-K0HXP7-F1
#
_entry.id   AF-K0HXP7-F1
#
_cell.length_a   1.000
_cell.length_b   1.000
_cell.length_c   1.000
_cell.angle_alpha   90.00
_cell.angle_beta   90.00
_cell.angle_gamma   90.00
#
_symmetry.space_group_name_H-M   'P 1'
#
loop_
_entity.id
_entity.type
_entity.pdbx_description
1 polymer ?
#
loop_
_entity_poly.entity_id
_entity_poly.type
_entity_poly.pdbx_seq_one_letter_code
_entity_poly.pdbx_strand_id
1 'polypeptide(L)'
;MSDLLTEPTETTVVDRAALYAARREAENRRLLAQFDAEELDAVRGLFETARKHWDTGGGGTVARLLLGIYNGTRFPFDLTDLRRLDGRNLAMALTVLRMDAHYCRAEVHVILSALLDDMTVQSRMEVWAYDMGLKHRAKKAEAEEMRRRVYP
;
A
#
# COMPACT_ATOMS: atom_id res chain seq x y z
N MET A 1 40.92 -30.22 2.01
CA MET A 1 41.05 -29.35 0.82
C MET A 1 39.67 -29.24 0.18
N SER A 2 39.08 -28.05 0.33
CA SER A 2 37.97 -27.46 -0.43
C SER A 2 36.70 -28.30 -0.69
N ASP A 3 35.67 -28.05 0.12
CA ASP A 3 34.28 -28.23 -0.30
C ASP A 3 34.01 -27.34 -1.53
N LEU A 4 33.61 -27.96 -2.64
CA LEU A 4 33.06 -27.24 -3.79
C LEU A 4 31.64 -26.79 -3.44
N LEU A 5 31.50 -25.52 -3.07
CA LEU A 5 30.24 -24.80 -3.28
C LEU A 5 30.03 -24.70 -4.80
N THR A 6 29.31 -25.67 -5.37
CA THR A 6 28.83 -25.55 -6.74
C THR A 6 27.81 -24.43 -6.75
N GLU A 7 28.14 -23.32 -7.38
CA GLU A 7 27.20 -22.22 -7.58
C GLU A 7 25.97 -22.74 -8.33
N PRO A 8 24.74 -22.36 -7.91
CA PRO A 8 23.53 -22.86 -8.55
C PRO A 8 23.50 -22.42 -10.01
N THR A 9 23.33 -23.38 -10.93
CA THR A 9 23.14 -23.13 -12.36
C THR A 9 21.91 -22.27 -12.62
N GLU A 10 22.02 -21.35 -13.59
CA GLU A 10 21.01 -20.35 -13.97
C GLU A 10 19.60 -20.93 -14.16
N THR A 11 19.49 -22.13 -14.76
CA THR A 11 18.22 -22.87 -14.95
C THR A 11 17.50 -23.19 -13.63
N THR A 12 18.25 -23.51 -12.56
CA THR A 12 17.69 -23.85 -11.24
C THR A 12 17.17 -22.63 -10.49
N VAL A 13 17.73 -21.45 -10.78
CA VAL A 13 17.32 -20.17 -10.19
C VAL A 13 16.05 -19.65 -10.86
N VAL A 14 15.95 -19.77 -12.19
CA VAL A 14 14.75 -19.37 -12.96
C VAL A 14 13.52 -20.20 -12.54
N ASP A 15 13.68 -21.50 -12.32
CA ASP A 15 12.60 -22.38 -11.86
C ASP A 15 12.10 -21.99 -10.45
N ARG A 16 13.02 -21.65 -9.54
CA ARG A 16 12.67 -21.14 -8.20
C ARG A 16 11.94 -19.80 -8.27
N ALA A 17 12.42 -18.86 -9.07
CA ALA A 17 11.78 -17.55 -9.22
C ALA A 17 10.35 -17.69 -9.76
N ALA A 18 10.14 -18.55 -10.76
CA ALA A 18 8.83 -18.87 -11.29
C ALA A 18 7.91 -19.52 -10.22
N LEU A 19 8.44 -20.47 -9.44
CA LEU A 19 7.70 -21.10 -8.34
C LEU A 19 7.27 -20.08 -7.27
N TYR A 20 8.17 -19.17 -6.86
CA TYR A 20 7.83 -18.12 -5.91
C TYR A 20 6.79 -17.15 -6.46
N ALA A 21 6.90 -16.77 -7.74
CA ALA A 21 5.92 -15.91 -8.40
C ALA A 21 4.53 -16.57 -8.46
N ALA A 22 4.46 -17.85 -8.85
CA ALA A 22 3.21 -18.61 -8.91
C ALA A 22 2.57 -18.78 -7.52
N ARG A 23 3.38 -19.05 -6.49
CA ARG A 23 2.90 -19.13 -5.10
C ARG A 23 2.33 -17.79 -4.64
N ARG A 24 3.05 -16.69 -4.89
CA ARG A 24 2.62 -15.34 -4.54
C ARG A 24 1.33 -14.97 -5.26
N GLU A 25 1.21 -15.31 -6.53
CA GLU A 25 -0.01 -15.06 -7.31
C GLU A 25 -1.21 -15.81 -6.70
N ALA A 26 -1.02 -17.07 -6.31
CA ALA A 26 -2.07 -17.85 -5.64
C ALA A 26 -2.44 -17.27 -4.27
N GLU A 27 -1.47 -16.79 -3.49
CA GLU A 27 -1.69 -16.11 -2.21
C GLU A 27 -2.43 -14.77 -2.40
N ASN A 28 -2.01 -13.93 -3.34
CA ASN A 28 -2.68 -12.69 -3.71
C ASN A 28 -4.12 -12.94 -4.13
N ARG A 29 -4.36 -13.97 -4.97
CA ARG A 29 -5.71 -14.34 -5.41
C ARG A 29 -6.60 -14.75 -4.25
N ARG A 30 -6.08 -15.54 -3.31
CA ARG A 30 -6.80 -15.95 -2.08
C ARG A 30 -7.08 -14.76 -1.17
N LEU A 31 -6.15 -13.81 -1.06
CA LEU A 31 -6.36 -12.59 -0.30
C LEU A 31 -7.48 -11.74 -0.91
N LEU A 32 -7.38 -11.43 -2.20
CA LEU A 32 -8.33 -10.56 -2.89
C LEU A 32 -9.74 -11.17 -2.95
N ALA A 33 -9.87 -12.50 -2.97
CA ALA A 33 -11.17 -13.19 -2.92
C ALA A 33 -11.95 -12.99 -1.60
N GLN A 34 -11.33 -12.42 -0.56
CA GLN A 34 -11.99 -12.10 0.71
C GLN A 34 -12.74 -10.76 0.68
N PHE A 35 -12.59 -10.00 -0.40
CA PHE A 35 -13.17 -8.68 -0.57
C PHE A 35 -14.15 -8.68 -1.74
N ASP A 36 -15.21 -7.89 -1.61
CA ASP A 36 -16.10 -7.66 -2.74
C ASP A 36 -15.53 -6.63 -3.73
N ALA A 37 -16.18 -6.48 -4.89
CA ALA A 37 -15.72 -5.56 -5.91
C ALA A 37 -15.77 -4.08 -5.47
N GLU A 38 -16.75 -3.69 -4.65
CA GLU A 38 -16.92 -2.31 -4.16
C GLU A 38 -15.76 -1.94 -3.22
N GLU A 39 -15.40 -2.84 -2.31
CA GLU A 39 -14.27 -2.70 -1.39
C GLU A 39 -12.94 -2.54 -2.16
N LEU A 40 -12.68 -3.41 -3.13
CA LEU A 40 -11.45 -3.36 -3.94
C LEU A 40 -11.38 -2.11 -4.83
N ASP A 41 -12.50 -1.71 -5.44
CA ASP A 41 -12.56 -0.49 -6.25
C ASP A 41 -12.38 0.76 -5.39
N ALA A 42 -12.96 0.79 -4.19
CA ALA A 42 -12.81 1.90 -3.26
C ALA A 42 -11.35 2.05 -2.79
N VAL A 43 -10.69 0.97 -2.36
CA VAL A 43 -9.30 1.06 -1.88
C VAL A 43 -8.34 1.45 -3.01
N ARG A 44 -8.53 0.89 -4.21
CA ARG A 44 -7.78 1.28 -5.42
C ARG A 44 -8.01 2.73 -5.77
N GLY A 45 -9.27 3.17 -5.77
CA GLY A 45 -9.66 4.53 -6.12
C GLY A 45 -9.05 5.57 -5.19
N LEU A 46 -9.10 5.34 -3.87
CA LEU A 46 -8.45 6.22 -2.91
C LEU A 46 -6.94 6.25 -3.10
N PHE A 47 -6.30 5.10 -3.29
CA PHE A 47 -4.86 5.05 -3.51
C PHE A 47 -4.44 5.83 -4.76
N GLU A 48 -5.18 5.69 -5.85
CA GLU A 48 -4.95 6.44 -7.09
C GLU A 48 -5.16 7.95 -6.91
N THR A 49 -6.19 8.36 -6.16
CA THR A 49 -6.43 9.76 -5.83
C THR A 49 -5.28 10.34 -5.02
N ALA A 50 -4.83 9.64 -3.96
CA ALA A 50 -3.67 10.05 -3.18
C ALA A 50 -2.41 10.11 -4.04
N ARG A 51 -2.13 9.07 -4.84
CA ARG A 51 -0.95 8.99 -5.69
C ARG A 51 -0.81 10.16 -6.66
N LYS A 52 -1.92 10.62 -7.23
CA LYS A 52 -1.92 11.70 -8.24
C LYS A 52 -2.05 13.10 -7.64
N HIS A 53 -2.69 13.23 -6.47
CA HIS A 53 -3.16 14.53 -5.97
C HIS A 53 -2.89 14.75 -4.47
N TRP A 54 -1.89 14.07 -3.88
CA TRP A 54 -1.55 14.20 -2.46
C TRP A 54 -1.24 15.64 -2.01
N ASP A 55 -0.81 16.49 -2.94
CA ASP A 55 -0.47 17.90 -2.75
C ASP A 55 -1.69 18.84 -2.81
N THR A 56 -2.88 18.31 -3.13
CA THR A 56 -4.14 19.05 -3.13
C THR A 56 -4.89 18.89 -1.81
N GLY A 57 -5.90 19.74 -1.56
CA GLY A 57 -6.74 19.64 -0.36
C GLY A 57 -7.44 18.27 -0.23
N GLY A 58 -8.13 17.84 -1.30
CA GLY A 58 -8.86 16.57 -1.31
C GLY A 58 -7.94 15.34 -1.36
N GLY A 59 -6.97 15.31 -2.28
CA GLY A 59 -6.07 14.17 -2.40
C GLY A 59 -5.12 14.02 -1.22
N GLY A 60 -4.69 15.13 -0.59
CA GLY A 60 -3.96 15.10 0.67
C GLY A 60 -4.79 14.54 1.82
N THR A 61 -6.09 14.86 1.89
CA THR A 61 -7.00 14.21 2.85
C THR A 61 -7.08 12.71 2.61
N VAL A 62 -7.20 12.26 1.36
CA VAL A 62 -7.21 10.83 1.03
C VAL A 62 -5.90 10.14 1.43
N ALA A 63 -4.75 10.78 1.18
CA ALA A 63 -3.45 10.24 1.61
C ALA A 63 -3.36 10.08 3.13
N ARG A 64 -3.80 11.09 3.90
CA ARG A 64 -3.85 11.02 5.37
C ARG A 64 -4.81 9.95 5.89
N LEU A 65 -5.97 9.78 5.24
CA LEU A 65 -6.91 8.72 5.57
C LEU A 65 -6.27 7.35 5.40
N LEU A 66 -5.67 7.07 4.25
CA LEU A 66 -4.99 5.80 3.99
C LEU A 66 -3.83 5.55 4.95
N LEU A 67 -3.08 6.59 5.32
CA LEU A 67 -2.02 6.49 6.34
C LEU A 67 -2.57 6.17 7.73
N GLY A 68 -3.72 6.74 8.10
CA GLY A 68 -4.41 6.41 9.34
C GLY A 68 -4.94 4.98 9.37
N ILE A 69 -5.39 4.44 8.24
CA ILE A 69 -5.80 3.03 8.14
C ILE A 69 -4.57 2.11 8.19
N TYR A 70 -3.47 2.49 7.54
CA TYR A 70 -2.21 1.76 7.59
C TYR A 70 -1.63 1.69 9.01
N ASN A 71 -1.61 2.82 9.72
CA ASN A 71 -1.12 2.86 11.10
C ASN A 71 -1.71 4.07 11.86
N GLY A 72 -2.90 3.91 12.42
CA GLY A 72 -3.62 4.99 13.09
C GLY A 72 -2.94 5.54 14.34
N THR A 73 -2.14 4.72 15.03
CA THR A 73 -1.35 5.16 16.19
C THR A 73 -0.21 6.09 15.76
N ARG A 74 0.44 5.81 14.62
CA ARG A 74 1.55 6.61 14.10
C ARG A 74 1.07 7.82 13.31
N PHE A 75 -0.03 7.67 12.57
CA PHE A 75 -0.60 8.67 11.68
C PHE A 75 -2.09 8.88 11.99
N PRO A 76 -2.42 9.50 13.14
CA PRO A 76 -3.82 9.75 13.49
C PRO A 76 -4.50 10.62 12.43
N PHE A 77 -5.74 10.28 12.10
CA PHE A 77 -6.57 11.00 11.14
C PHE A 77 -7.68 11.78 11.86
N ASP A 78 -7.87 13.05 11.47
CA ASP A 78 -8.96 13.89 11.99
C ASP A 78 -10.24 13.61 11.20
N LEU A 79 -11.29 13.12 11.87
CA LEU A 79 -12.58 12.82 11.22
C LEU A 79 -13.22 14.04 10.54
N THR A 80 -12.92 15.26 10.98
CA THR A 80 -13.43 16.47 10.34
C THR A 80 -12.85 16.70 8.94
N ASP A 81 -11.68 16.12 8.63
CA ASP A 81 -11.07 16.19 7.30
C ASP A 81 -11.92 15.48 6.23
N LEU A 82 -12.80 14.55 6.59
CA LEU A 82 -13.74 13.92 5.65
C LEU A 82 -14.61 14.93 4.90
N ARG A 83 -14.86 16.12 5.48
CA ARG A 83 -15.61 17.21 4.85
C ARG A 83 -14.90 17.84 3.65
N ARG A 84 -13.62 17.55 3.46
CA ARG A 84 -12.80 18.05 2.34
C ARG A 84 -12.91 17.16 1.10
N LEU A 85 -13.54 16.00 1.21
CA LEU A 85 -13.70 15.06 0.11
C LEU A 85 -14.95 15.40 -0.71
N ASP A 86 -14.84 15.28 -2.04
CA ASP A 86 -16.03 15.26 -2.90
C ASP A 86 -16.88 14.00 -2.63
N GLY A 87 -18.10 13.97 -3.16
CA GLY A 87 -19.05 12.88 -2.90
C GLY A 87 -18.52 11.50 -3.29
N ARG A 88 -17.71 11.40 -4.35
CA ARG A 88 -17.13 10.12 -4.80
C ARG A 88 -16.04 9.65 -3.84
N ASN A 89 -15.10 10.53 -3.51
CA ASN A 89 -14.01 10.22 -2.59
C ASN A 89 -14.53 9.95 -1.17
N LEU A 90 -15.57 10.65 -0.72
CA LEU A 90 -16.22 10.38 0.56
C LEU A 90 -16.89 8.99 0.57
N ALA A 91 -17.61 8.62 -0.47
CA ALA A 91 -18.25 7.29 -0.56
C ALA A 91 -17.20 6.16 -0.52
N MET A 92 -16.09 6.31 -1.26
CA MET A 92 -14.99 5.35 -1.21
C MET A 92 -14.34 5.30 0.18
N ALA A 93 -14.11 6.47 0.82
CA ALA A 93 -13.57 6.55 2.17
C ALA A 93 -14.42 5.78 3.18
N LEU A 94 -15.74 5.98 3.16
CA LEU A 94 -16.67 5.28 4.04
C LEU A 94 -16.72 3.78 3.77
N THR A 95 -16.59 3.36 2.50
CA THR A 95 -16.51 1.95 2.11
C THR A 95 -15.27 1.29 2.70
N VAL A 96 -14.09 1.91 2.56
CA VAL A 96 -12.84 1.38 3.11
C VAL A 96 -12.84 1.38 4.64
N LEU A 97 -13.39 2.42 5.28
CA LEU A 97 -13.54 2.43 6.74
C LEU A 97 -14.47 1.32 7.24
N ARG A 98 -15.57 1.05 6.54
CA ARG A 98 -16.49 -0.05 6.86
C ARG A 98 -15.81 -1.42 6.69
N MET A 99 -15.07 -1.58 5.59
CA MET A 99 -14.27 -2.77 5.29
C MET A 99 -13.27 -3.07 6.42
N ASP A 100 -12.54 -2.06 6.88
CA ASP A 100 -11.48 -2.22 7.89
C ASP A 100 -12.03 -2.38 9.32
N ALA A 101 -13.10 -1.66 9.68
CA ALA A 101 -13.64 -1.62 11.04
C ALA A 101 -14.40 -2.90 11.46
N HIS A 102 -15.06 -3.59 10.52
CA HIS A 102 -15.89 -4.76 10.85
C HIS A 102 -15.04 -6.02 11.08
N TYR A 103 -13.98 -6.21 10.30
CA TYR A 103 -12.98 -7.27 10.48
C TYR A 103 -11.75 -6.94 9.62
N CYS A 104 -10.65 -6.51 10.23
CA CYS A 104 -9.41 -6.22 9.49
C CYS A 104 -8.83 -7.52 8.92
N ARG A 105 -9.19 -7.83 7.66
CA ARG A 105 -8.79 -9.06 6.94
C ARG A 105 -7.30 -9.05 6.59
N ALA A 106 -6.75 -7.87 6.32
CA ALA A 106 -5.35 -7.62 6.05
C ALA A 106 -5.05 -6.12 6.16
N GLU A 107 -3.79 -5.76 6.39
CA GLU A 107 -3.38 -4.36 6.33
C GLU A 107 -3.62 -3.77 4.93
N VAL A 108 -4.05 -2.50 4.87
CA VAL A 108 -4.41 -1.84 3.61
C VAL A 108 -3.30 -1.87 2.56
N HIS A 109 -2.04 -1.78 3.00
CA HIS A 109 -0.89 -1.81 2.10
C HIS A 109 -0.65 -3.20 1.50
N VAL A 110 -1.05 -4.28 2.18
CA VAL A 110 -0.97 -5.67 1.69
C VAL A 110 -2.05 -5.91 0.65
N ILE A 111 -3.28 -5.44 0.90
CA ILE A 111 -4.39 -5.47 -0.05
C ILE A 111 -3.98 -4.74 -1.34
N LEU A 112 -3.48 -3.51 -1.21
CA LEU A 112 -3.03 -2.69 -2.33
C LEU A 112 -1.84 -3.32 -3.08
N SER A 113 -0.86 -3.88 -2.38
CA SER A 113 0.27 -4.56 -3.03
C SER A 113 -0.20 -5.73 -3.89
N ALA A 114 -1.14 -6.54 -3.39
CA ALA A 114 -1.72 -7.64 -4.15
C ALA A 114 -2.59 -7.15 -5.32
N LEU A 115 -3.41 -6.11 -5.08
CA LEU A 115 -4.38 -5.57 -6.03
C LEU A 115 -3.74 -4.82 -7.21
N LEU A 116 -2.59 -4.20 -6.98
CA LEU A 116 -1.82 -3.43 -7.97
C LEU A 116 -0.64 -4.22 -8.55
N ASP A 117 -0.35 -5.40 -8.00
CA ASP A 117 0.90 -6.14 -8.23
C ASP A 117 2.15 -5.26 -8.02
N ASP A 118 2.10 -4.39 -7.00
CA ASP A 118 3.13 -3.39 -6.72
C ASP A 118 3.65 -3.55 -5.28
N MET A 119 4.86 -4.09 -5.15
CA MET A 119 5.52 -4.30 -3.86
C MET A 119 6.03 -3.00 -3.22
N THR A 120 5.97 -1.87 -3.92
CA THR A 120 6.44 -0.57 -3.43
C THR A 120 5.38 0.25 -2.71
N VAL A 121 4.13 -0.25 -2.64
CA VAL A 121 2.99 0.45 -2.02
C VAL A 121 3.32 0.95 -0.61
N GLN A 122 3.88 0.09 0.26
CA GLN A 122 4.24 0.49 1.62
C GLN A 122 5.28 1.61 1.63
N SER A 123 6.34 1.48 0.81
CA SER A 123 7.36 2.51 0.65
C SER A 123 6.76 3.82 0.14
N ARG A 124 5.79 3.76 -0.79
CA ARG A 124 5.10 4.95 -1.30
C ARG A 124 4.30 5.66 -0.22
N MET A 125 3.60 4.92 0.63
CA MET A 125 2.87 5.50 1.77
C MET A 125 3.82 6.18 2.77
N GLU A 126 4.93 5.55 3.12
CA GLU A 126 5.95 6.17 3.98
C GLU A 126 6.56 7.44 3.35
N VAL A 127 6.77 7.44 2.03
CA VAL A 127 7.21 8.64 1.30
C VAL A 127 6.16 9.75 1.36
N TRP A 128 4.86 9.45 1.24
CA TRP A 128 3.80 10.45 1.46
C TRP A 128 3.84 11.02 2.86
N ALA A 129 3.98 10.18 3.89
CA ALA A 129 4.10 10.67 5.26
C ALA A 129 5.31 11.60 5.44
N TYR A 130 6.41 11.33 4.72
CA TYR A 130 7.57 12.20 4.68
C TYR A 130 7.30 13.52 3.97
N ASP A 131 6.79 13.47 2.74
CA ASP A 131 6.56 14.64 1.87
C ASP A 131 5.51 15.59 2.44
N MET A 132 4.51 15.05 3.12
CA MET A 132 3.48 15.84 3.82
C MET A 132 3.96 16.39 5.17
N GLY A 133 5.19 16.07 5.59
CA GLY A 133 5.76 16.58 6.84
C GLY A 133 5.05 16.06 8.10
N LEU A 134 4.47 14.86 8.06
CA LEU A 134 3.71 14.32 9.19
C LEU A 134 4.60 14.03 10.40
N LYS A 135 4.01 14.04 11.60
CA LYS A 135 4.69 13.56 12.81
C LYS A 135 5.01 12.06 12.67
N HIS A 136 6.10 11.62 13.29
CA HIS A 136 6.56 10.22 13.26
C HIS A 136 6.86 9.65 11.86
N ARG A 137 6.99 10.52 10.84
CA ARG A 137 7.48 10.15 9.50
C ARG A 137 8.88 9.52 9.58
N ALA A 138 9.21 8.73 8.56
CA ALA A 138 10.55 8.16 8.39
C ALA A 138 11.65 9.24 8.41
N LYS A 139 12.88 8.85 8.73
CA LYS A 139 14.03 9.75 8.65
C LYS A 139 14.35 10.07 7.19
N LYS A 140 15.02 11.20 6.93
CA LYS A 140 15.35 11.63 5.57
C LYS A 140 16.06 10.56 4.74
N ALA A 141 17.08 9.90 5.30
CA ALA A 141 17.82 8.86 4.60
C ALA A 141 16.95 7.65 4.21
N GLU A 142 16.07 7.21 5.13
CA GLU A 142 15.12 6.12 4.89
C GLU A 142 14.09 6.51 3.80
N ALA A 143 13.56 7.73 3.88
CA ALA A 143 12.61 8.26 2.90
C ALA A 143 13.24 8.39 1.49
N GLU A 144 14.49 8.82 1.40
CA GLU A 144 15.24 8.88 0.13
C GLU A 144 15.49 7.49 -0.46
N GLU A 145 15.80 6.50 0.38
CA GLU A 145 15.94 5.12 -0.05
C GLU A 145 14.62 4.55 -0.57
N MET A 146 13.53 4.74 0.17
CA MET A 146 12.19 4.33 -0.26
C MET A 146 11.79 5.04 -1.56
N ARG A 147 12.09 6.34 -1.71
CA ARG A 147 11.81 7.09 -2.93
C ARG A 147 12.49 6.50 -4.15
N ARG A 148 13.76 6.10 -4.04
CA ARG A 148 14.49 5.43 -5.14
C ARG A 148 13.84 4.12 -5.58
N ARG A 149 13.18 3.40 -4.67
CA ARG A 149 12.44 2.17 -5.00
C ARG A 149 11.10 2.47 -5.68
N VAL A 150 10.43 3.54 -5.25
CA VAL A 150 9.06 3.92 -5.67
C VAL A 150 9.03 4.64 -7.01
N TYR A 151 10.10 5.39 -7.32
CA TYR A 151 10.29 6.16 -8.56
C TYR A 151 11.67 5.82 -9.15
N PRO A 152 11.82 4.64 -9.74
CA PRO A 152 13.06 4.24 -10.41
C PRO A 152 13.36 5.09 -11.65
#